data_AF-A0A954U033-F1
#
_entry.id   AF-A0A954U033-F1
#
_cell.length_a   1.000
_cell.length_b   1.000
_cell.length_c   1.000
_cell.angle_alpha   90.00
_cell.angle_beta   90.00
_cell.angle_gamma   90.00
#
_symmetry.space_group_name_H-M   'P 1'
#
loop_
_entity.id
_entity.type
_entity.pdbx_description
1 polymer ?
#
loop_
_entity_poly.entity_id
_entity_poly.type
_entity_poly.pdbx_seq_one_letter_code
_entity_poly.pdbx_strand_id
1 'polypeptide(L)'
;VEDDRLVLLADTKREDGEAENSGSSWPARITIRQVAGGDRMLMLYERQIAGSDRFVRMSEVGYTRVGSQFGQGSTMIECVVTGGKGTIPVTHNGKTYYVCCSGCRDLFNEDPESVLAEYAERKAKEREEAKQ
;
A
#
# COMPACT_ATOMS: atom_id res chain seq x y z
N VAL A 1 3.69 14.97 -14.81
CA VAL A 1 4.12 15.27 -13.42
C VAL A 1 5.46 14.60 -13.28
N GLU A 2 6.51 15.34 -13.62
CA GLU A 2 7.89 14.86 -13.55
C GLU A 2 8.18 14.39 -12.13
N ASP A 3 9.00 13.33 -12.03
CA ASP A 3 9.46 12.73 -10.78
C ASP A 3 10.05 13.81 -9.86
N ASP A 4 9.23 14.36 -8.95
CA ASP A 4 9.69 15.25 -7.87
C ASP A 4 10.58 14.43 -6.93
N ARG A 5 11.86 14.35 -7.31
CA ARG A 5 12.90 13.67 -6.57
C ARG A 5 14.06 14.62 -6.31
N LEU A 6 14.47 14.69 -5.06
CA LEU A 6 15.72 15.31 -4.66
C LEU A 6 16.82 14.25 -4.64
N VAL A 7 17.92 14.51 -5.32
CA VAL A 7 19.07 13.58 -5.39
C VAL A 7 20.27 14.26 -4.74
N LEU A 8 20.81 13.61 -3.71
CA LEU A 8 22.07 13.96 -3.07
C LEU A 8 23.14 12.98 -3.57
N LEU A 9 24.22 13.51 -4.12
CA LEU A 9 25.37 12.72 -4.55
C LEU A 9 26.50 12.94 -3.55
N ALA A 10 27.17 11.87 -3.15
CA ALA A 10 28.37 11.98 -2.33
C ALA A 10 29.44 12.75 -3.12
N ASP A 11 30.12 13.68 -2.46
CA ASP A 11 31.27 14.35 -3.05
C ASP A 11 32.42 13.34 -3.14
N THR A 12 32.68 12.87 -4.35
CA THR A 12 33.69 11.86 -4.66
C THR A 12 34.97 12.48 -5.19
N LYS A 13 35.11 13.82 -5.16
CA LYS A 13 36.36 14.48 -5.56
C LYS A 13 37.42 14.32 -4.49
N ARG A 14 38.31 13.35 -4.68
CA ARG A 14 39.71 13.43 -4.23
C ARG A 14 40.56 14.02 -5.37
N GLU A 15 41.63 14.75 -5.03
CA GLU A 15 42.52 15.46 -5.98
C GLU A 15 43.29 14.54 -6.95
N ASP A 16 43.18 13.23 -6.80
CA ASP A 16 43.90 12.17 -7.52
C ASP A 16 43.06 11.39 -8.55
N GLY A 17 41.76 11.70 -8.70
CA GLY A 17 40.95 11.26 -9.84
C GLY A 17 40.48 9.80 -9.83
N GLU A 18 40.67 9.05 -8.74
CA GLU A 18 40.11 7.70 -8.58
C GLU A 18 38.78 7.73 -7.81
N ALA A 19 37.74 7.12 -8.39
CA ALA A 19 36.40 7.04 -7.80
C ALA A 19 36.38 6.01 -6.65
N GLU A 20 36.82 6.42 -5.47
CA GLU A 20 36.84 5.58 -4.27
C GLU A 20 35.45 5.50 -3.62
N ASN A 21 34.51 4.79 -4.25
CA ASN A 21 33.26 4.42 -3.60
C ASN A 21 32.85 2.95 -3.83
N SER A 22 33.68 2.18 -4.53
CA SER A 22 33.54 0.74 -4.67
C SER A 22 33.98 0.03 -3.39
N GLY A 23 33.18 0.14 -2.31
CA GLY A 23 33.42 -0.60 -1.07
C GLY A 23 33.23 0.20 0.22
N SER A 24 32.90 1.49 0.15
CA SER A 24 32.54 2.24 1.36
C SER A 24 31.20 1.74 1.92
N SER A 25 31.05 1.75 3.24
CA SER A 25 29.77 1.46 3.90
C SER A 25 28.75 2.59 3.73
N TRP A 26 29.18 3.73 3.18
CA TRP A 26 28.36 4.91 2.98
C TRP A 26 27.69 4.90 1.60
N PRO A 27 26.47 5.45 1.48
CA PRO A 27 25.79 5.61 0.20
C PRO A 27 26.54 6.59 -0.71
N ALA A 28 26.70 6.22 -1.98
CA ALA A 28 27.20 7.13 -3.01
C ALA A 28 26.11 8.09 -3.52
N ARG A 29 24.84 7.72 -3.38
CA ARG A 29 23.68 8.53 -3.73
C ARG A 29 22.54 8.32 -2.74
N ILE A 30 21.86 9.41 -2.39
CA ILE A 30 20.60 9.38 -1.66
C ILE A 30 19.53 10.02 -2.53
N THR A 31 18.47 9.25 -2.84
CA THR A 31 17.33 9.76 -3.60
C THR A 31 16.13 9.90 -2.68
N ILE A 32 15.61 11.11 -2.50
CA ILE A 32 14.38 11.40 -1.78
C ILE A 32 13.28 11.62 -2.80
N ARG A 33 12.19 10.86 -2.73
CA ARG A 33 11.05 11.02 -3.65
C ARG A 33 9.73 10.77 -2.95
N GLN A 34 8.68 11.41 -3.46
CA GLN A 34 7.31 11.11 -3.04
C GLN A 34 6.73 9.99 -3.90
N VAL A 35 5.95 9.11 -3.27
CA VAL A 35 5.18 8.03 -3.92
C VAL A 35 3.75 8.03 -3.39
N ALA A 36 2.88 7.24 -4.00
CA ALA A 36 1.47 7.13 -3.62
C ALA A 36 0.78 8.50 -3.48
N GLY A 37 0.96 9.37 -4.47
CA GLY A 37 0.33 10.69 -4.48
C GLY A 37 0.80 11.64 -3.37
N GLY A 38 1.98 11.41 -2.78
CA GLY A 38 2.52 12.24 -1.70
C GLY A 38 2.29 11.68 -0.30
N ASP A 39 1.54 10.59 -0.16
CA ASP A 39 1.25 9.97 1.14
C ASP A 39 2.48 9.32 1.77
N ARG A 40 3.48 8.96 0.96
CA ARG A 40 4.72 8.34 1.44
C ARG A 40 5.93 8.96 0.76
N MET A 41 6.89 9.37 1.58
CA MET A 41 8.22 9.78 1.13
C MET A 41 9.17 8.59 1.28
N LEU A 42 9.96 8.32 0.24
CA LEU A 42 11.03 7.33 0.25
C LEU A 42 12.37 8.03 0.19
N MET A 43 13.26 7.68 1.11
CA MET A 43 14.69 8.00 1.07
C MET A 43 15.44 6.72 0.72
N LEU A 44 16.00 6.67 -0.49
CA LEU A 44 16.72 5.53 -1.03
C LEU A 44 18.21 5.75 -0.85
N TYR A 45 18.89 4.82 -0.19
CA TYR A 45 20.34 4.81 -0.07
C TYR A 45 20.92 3.89 -1.12
N GLU A 46 21.80 4.41 -1.97
CA GLU A 46 22.28 3.74 -3.15
C GLU A 46 23.80 3.77 -3.21
N ARG A 47 24.44 2.62 -3.52
CA ARG A 47 25.87 2.57 -3.85
C ARG A 47 26.07 2.53 -5.35
N GLN A 48 27.21 3.04 -5.80
CA GLN A 48 27.64 2.88 -7.17
C GLN A 48 28.28 1.51 -7.36
N ILE A 49 28.00 0.86 -8.49
CA ILE A 49 28.69 -0.38 -8.87
C ILE A 49 30.09 -0.01 -9.37
N ALA A 50 31.12 -0.66 -8.81
CA ALA A 50 32.52 -0.47 -9.18
C ALA A 50 32.75 -0.52 -10.69
N GLY A 51 33.46 0.47 -11.24
CA GLY A 51 33.75 0.53 -12.68
C GLY A 51 32.55 0.82 -13.58
N SER A 52 31.41 1.26 -13.02
CA SER A 52 30.23 1.65 -13.80
C SER A 52 29.58 2.93 -13.26
N ASP A 53 28.71 3.53 -14.06
CA ASP A 53 27.85 4.67 -13.70
C ASP A 53 26.53 4.23 -13.05
N ARG A 54 26.34 2.93 -12.82
CA ARG A 54 25.09 2.37 -12.30
C ARG A 54 25.06 2.40 -10.78
N PHE A 55 23.88 2.68 -10.26
CA PHE A 55 23.61 2.67 -8.83
C PHE A 55 22.68 1.51 -8.48
N VAL A 56 22.93 0.88 -7.34
CA VAL A 56 22.07 -0.15 -6.76
C VAL A 56 21.62 0.26 -5.38
N ARG A 57 20.34 0.02 -5.09
CA ARG A 57 19.76 0.30 -3.78
C ARG A 57 20.35 -0.63 -2.73
N MET A 58 20.89 -0.04 -1.66
CA MET A 58 21.38 -0.74 -0.48
C MET A 58 20.30 -0.87 0.57
N SER A 59 19.61 0.24 0.85
CA SER A 59 18.58 0.34 1.87
C SER A 59 17.57 1.43 1.52
N GLU A 60 16.45 1.43 2.25
CA GLU A 60 15.36 2.39 2.08
C GLU A 60 14.83 2.77 3.46
N VAL A 61 14.59 4.07 3.66
CA VAL A 61 13.75 4.59 4.74
C VAL A 61 12.48 5.13 4.11
N GLY A 62 11.34 4.64 4.56
CA GLY A 62 10.04 5.13 4.10
C GLY A 62 9.27 5.80 5.21
N TYR A 63 8.87 7.05 4.95
CA TYR A 63 8.09 7.87 5.86
C TYR A 63 6.66 8.00 5.34
N THR A 64 5.71 7.37 6.01
CA THR A 64 4.29 7.48 5.69
C THR A 64 3.67 8.62 6.47
N ARG A 65 2.93 9.48 5.79
CA ARG A 65 2.24 10.61 6.40
C ARG A 65 1.14 10.11 7.34
N VAL A 66 1.11 10.63 8.57
CA VAL A 66 0.04 10.35 9.53
C VAL A 66 -1.30 10.77 8.91
N GLY A 67 -2.31 9.90 9.00
CA GLY A 67 -3.63 10.11 8.41
C GLY A 67 -3.70 9.90 6.89
N SER A 68 -2.62 9.46 6.24
CA SER A 68 -2.69 9.06 4.83
C SER A 68 -3.51 7.78 4.64
N GLN A 69 -4.07 7.63 3.44
CA GLN A 69 -4.77 6.42 3.02
C GLN A 69 -3.81 5.34 2.50
N PHE A 70 -2.50 5.58 2.61
CA PHE A 70 -1.47 4.65 2.17
C PHE A 70 -1.59 3.30 2.90
N GLY A 71 -1.79 2.23 2.13
CA GLY A 71 -2.00 0.87 2.66
C GLY A 71 -3.45 0.53 3.03
N GLN A 72 -4.38 1.49 2.99
CA GLN A 72 -5.81 1.28 3.29
C GLN A 72 -6.62 0.85 2.06
N GLY A 73 -6.01 0.90 0.86
CA GLY A 73 -6.69 0.70 -0.42
C GLY A 73 -6.92 -0.74 -0.87
N SER A 74 -6.76 -1.76 -0.02
CA SER A 74 -7.31 -3.08 -0.38
C SER A 74 -8.82 -3.00 -0.23
N THR A 75 -9.51 -2.68 -1.34
CA THR A 75 -10.96 -2.81 -1.44
C THR A 75 -11.29 -4.30 -1.42
N MET A 76 -11.28 -4.89 -0.23
CA MET A 76 -11.80 -6.23 -0.05
C MET A 76 -13.31 -6.11 -0.20
N ILE A 77 -13.84 -6.82 -1.18
CA ILE A 77 -15.28 -7.04 -1.25
C ILE A 77 -15.64 -7.82 0.02
N GLU A 78 -16.60 -7.32 0.77
CA GLU A 78 -16.97 -7.88 2.07
C GLU A 78 -17.99 -9.02 1.91
N CYS A 79 -17.85 -10.07 2.73
CA CYS A 79 -18.86 -11.09 2.92
C CYS A 79 -20.03 -10.51 3.71
N VAL A 80 -21.23 -10.50 3.14
CA VAL A 80 -22.41 -9.94 3.82
C VAL A 80 -22.73 -10.62 5.14
N VAL A 81 -22.45 -11.94 5.24
CA VAL A 81 -22.67 -12.71 6.48
C VAL A 81 -21.62 -12.35 7.53
N THR A 82 -20.34 -12.57 7.24
CA THR A 82 -19.29 -12.61 8.27
C THR A 82 -18.38 -11.38 8.33
N GLY A 83 -18.44 -10.47 7.36
CA GLY A 83 -17.50 -9.35 7.24
C GLY A 83 -16.13 -9.72 6.66
N GLY A 84 -15.88 -11.01 6.37
CA GLY A 84 -14.64 -11.49 5.76
C GLY A 84 -14.51 -11.16 4.28
N LYS A 85 -13.51 -11.74 3.59
CA LYS A 85 -13.31 -11.54 2.14
C LYS A 85 -14.40 -12.26 1.35
N GLY A 86 -15.27 -11.50 0.70
CA GLY A 86 -16.25 -11.97 -0.27
C GLY A 86 -15.56 -12.41 -1.57
N THR A 87 -15.89 -13.61 -2.03
CA THR A 87 -15.32 -14.21 -3.25
C THR A 87 -16.39 -14.79 -4.16
N ILE A 88 -17.55 -15.16 -3.61
CA ILE A 88 -18.65 -15.78 -4.34
C ILE A 88 -19.78 -14.76 -4.46
N PRO A 89 -20.25 -14.40 -5.67
CA PRO A 89 -21.37 -13.51 -5.86
C PRO A 89 -22.71 -14.22 -5.57
N VAL A 90 -23.65 -13.51 -4.95
CA VAL A 90 -25.04 -13.90 -4.73
C VAL A 90 -25.95 -12.74 -5.11
N THR A 91 -27.18 -13.00 -5.58
CA THR A 91 -28.07 -11.95 -6.08
C THR A 91 -29.41 -11.99 -5.36
N HIS A 92 -29.88 -10.83 -4.91
CA HIS A 92 -31.21 -10.69 -4.31
C HIS A 92 -31.80 -9.32 -4.69
N ASN A 93 -33.08 -9.27 -5.07
CA ASN A 93 -33.77 -8.04 -5.49
C ASN A 93 -33.01 -7.23 -6.56
N GLY A 94 -32.40 -7.90 -7.53
CA GLY A 94 -31.63 -7.26 -8.60
C GLY A 94 -30.28 -6.66 -8.18
N LYS A 95 -29.86 -6.85 -6.92
CA LYS A 95 -28.57 -6.41 -6.39
C LYS A 95 -27.63 -7.59 -6.20
N THR A 96 -26.35 -7.40 -6.51
CA THR A 96 -25.30 -8.41 -6.30
C THR A 96 -24.58 -8.14 -4.98
N TYR A 97 -24.49 -9.17 -4.17
CA TYR A 97 -23.78 -9.24 -2.90
C TYR A 97 -22.70 -10.32 -2.98
N TYR A 98 -21.83 -10.41 -1.97
CA TYR A 98 -20.75 -11.38 -1.95
C TYR A 98 -20.67 -12.11 -0.62
N VAL A 99 -20.23 -13.37 -0.68
CA VAL A 99 -20.02 -14.25 0.47
C VAL A 99 -18.65 -14.94 0.38
N CYS A 100 -18.12 -15.41 1.51
CA CYS A 100 -16.77 -15.98 1.58
C CYS A 100 -16.69 -17.48 1.29
N CYS A 101 -17.79 -18.23 1.41
CA CYS A 101 -17.82 -19.69 1.23
C CYS A 101 -19.22 -20.19 0.86
N SER A 102 -19.34 -21.49 0.52
CA SER A 102 -20.63 -22.12 0.21
C SER A 102 -21.61 -22.06 1.38
N GLY A 103 -21.15 -22.26 2.63
CA GLY A 103 -22.04 -22.19 3.80
C GLY A 103 -22.69 -20.82 3.98
N CYS A 104 -21.96 -19.72 3.72
CA CYS A 104 -22.54 -18.37 3.75
C CYS A 104 -23.50 -18.13 2.58
N ARG A 105 -23.29 -18.76 1.43
CA ARG A 105 -24.23 -18.71 0.29
C ARG A 105 -25.53 -19.43 0.64
N ASP A 106 -25.43 -20.60 1.25
CA ASP A 106 -26.59 -21.42 1.59
C ASP A 106 -27.46 -20.68 2.62
N LEU A 107 -26.84 -20.11 3.67
CA LEU A 107 -27.52 -19.24 4.64
C LEU A 107 -28.19 -18.02 3.98
N PHE A 108 -27.48 -17.35 3.06
CA PHE A 108 -28.04 -16.21 2.33
C PHE A 108 -29.24 -16.59 1.46
N ASN A 109 -29.24 -17.78 0.87
CA ASN A 109 -30.35 -18.25 0.04
C ASN A 109 -31.56 -18.71 0.87
N GLU A 110 -31.34 -19.19 2.09
CA GLU A 110 -32.40 -19.60 3.02
C GLU A 110 -33.16 -18.39 3.58
N ASP A 111 -32.44 -17.37 4.04
CA ASP A 111 -33.03 -16.14 4.58
C ASP A 111 -32.21 -14.89 4.17
N PRO A 112 -32.38 -14.41 2.93
CA PRO A 112 -31.65 -13.25 2.43
C PRO A 112 -32.05 -11.96 3.17
N GLU A 113 -33.30 -11.83 3.63
CA GLU A 113 -33.77 -10.60 4.26
C GLU A 113 -33.11 -10.39 5.62
N SER A 114 -33.02 -11.44 6.45
CA SER A 114 -32.37 -11.38 7.76
C SER A 114 -30.88 -11.09 7.63
N VAL A 115 -30.16 -11.78 6.73
CA VAL A 115 -28.72 -11.53 6.49
C VAL A 115 -28.47 -10.10 6.03
N LEU A 116 -29.33 -9.55 5.15
CA LEU A 116 -29.18 -8.17 4.67
C LEU A 116 -29.52 -7.14 5.76
N ALA A 117 -30.45 -7.44 6.67
CA ALA A 117 -30.74 -6.60 7.81
C ALA A 117 -29.56 -6.52 8.79
N GLU A 118 -28.97 -7.67 9.15
CA GLU A 118 -27.76 -7.73 9.99
C GLU A 118 -26.57 -7.01 9.34
N TYR A 119 -26.39 -7.20 8.03
CA TYR A 119 -25.36 -6.50 7.26
C TYR A 119 -25.55 -4.98 7.32
N ALA A 120 -26.79 -4.51 7.14
CA ALA A 120 -27.11 -3.08 7.21
C ALA A 120 -26.85 -2.50 8.60
N GLU A 121 -27.19 -3.23 9.66
CA GLU A 121 -26.91 -2.82 11.05
C GLU A 121 -25.41 -2.72 11.32
N ARG A 122 -24.63 -3.74 10.92
CA ARG A 122 -23.16 -3.71 11.03
C ARG A 122 -22.58 -2.49 10.31
N LYS A 123 -23.01 -2.24 9.07
CA LYS A 123 -22.58 -1.06 8.31
C LYS A 123 -23.00 0.26 8.94
N ALA A 124 -24.15 0.32 9.61
CA ALA A 124 -24.56 1.51 10.33
C ALA A 124 -23.64 1.76 11.52
N LYS A 125 -23.33 0.75 12.33
CA LYS A 125 -22.40 0.86 13.47
C LYS A 125 -21.01 1.31 13.05
N GLU A 126 -20.43 0.68 12.02
CA GLU A 126 -19.11 1.06 11.48
C GLU A 126 -19.07 2.54 11.04
N ARG A 127 -20.16 3.03 10.41
CA ARG A 127 -20.25 4.44 9.97
C ARG A 127 -20.38 5.41 11.14
N GLU A 128 -21.04 5.02 12.21
CA GLU A 128 -21.14 5.86 13.42
C GLU A 128 -19.80 5.88 14.18
N GLU A 129 -19.10 4.75 14.26
CA GLU A 129 -17.75 4.68 14.84
C GLU A 129 -16.75 5.50 14.03
N ALA A 130 -16.82 5.48 12.69
CA ALA A 130 -15.93 6.27 11.83
C ALA A 130 -16.19 7.79 11.88
N LYS A 131 -17.33 8.23 12.44
CA LYS A 131 -17.64 9.66 12.63
C LYS A 131 -17.19 10.20 13.99
N GLN A 132 -16.92 9.32 14.96
CA GLN A 132 -16.39 9.67 16.29
C GLN A 132 -14.89 9.92 16.22
#